data_AF-A0A6I6A557-F1
#
_entry.id   AF-A0A6I6A557-F1
#
_cell.length_a   1.000
_cell.length_b   1.000
_cell.length_c   1.000
_cell.angle_alpha   90.00
_cell.angle_beta   90.00
_cell.angle_gamma   90.00
#
_symmetry.space_group_name_H-M   'P 1'
#
loop_
_entity.id
_entity.type
_entity.pdbx_description
1 polymer ?
#
loop_
_entity_poly.entity_id
_entity_poly.type
_entity_poly.pdbx_seq_one_letter_code
_entity_poly.pdbx_strand_id
1 'polypeptide(L)'
;MSQPGTDNRVDCRRWKLEAVCGIGDSLRPDSRATLDHLKAAGWSIGILSGDHEEIVNPIARQLDINPEFVHAGVLPEEKLQIIQQSTPEGLTVMVGDGVNDSAALAAASVGIAVHGGAEASLQVADVYLIVPA
;
A
#
# COMPACT_ATOMS: atom_id res chain seq x y z
N MET A 1 -6.98 -71.86 9.07
CA MET A 1 -6.07 -71.25 8.08
C MET A 1 -6.95 -70.94 6.88
N SER A 2 -7.27 -69.71 6.50
CA SER A 2 -6.47 -68.48 6.48
C SER A 2 -7.39 -67.25 6.48
N GLN A 3 -6.88 -66.13 7.01
CA GLN A 3 -7.60 -64.88 7.26
C GLN A 3 -8.03 -64.17 5.96
N PRO A 4 -9.18 -63.44 5.95
CA PRO A 4 -9.45 -62.46 4.90
C PRO A 4 -8.61 -61.19 5.18
N GLY A 5 -7.90 -60.73 4.15
CA GLY A 5 -6.98 -59.61 4.22
C GLY A 5 -7.65 -58.31 4.64
N THR A 6 -7.15 -57.71 5.71
CA THR A 6 -7.40 -56.32 6.07
C THR A 6 -6.58 -55.43 5.15
N ASP A 7 -7.19 -54.95 4.06
CA ASP A 7 -6.68 -53.85 3.25
C ASP A 7 -6.68 -52.58 4.11
N ASN A 8 -5.53 -52.29 4.72
CA ASN A 8 -5.32 -51.14 5.59
C ASN A 8 -4.92 -49.91 4.76
N ARG A 9 -5.72 -49.58 3.74
CA ARG A 9 -5.59 -48.32 3.00
C ARG A 9 -6.20 -47.19 3.82
N VAL A 10 -5.34 -46.43 4.48
CA VAL A 10 -5.69 -45.14 5.07
C VAL A 10 -6.10 -44.21 3.92
N ASP A 11 -7.40 -43.99 3.75
CA ASP A 11 -7.95 -43.00 2.83
C ASP A 11 -7.71 -41.60 3.38
N CYS A 12 -6.60 -40.98 2.95
CA CYS A 12 -6.22 -39.62 3.36
C CYS A 12 -7.01 -38.51 2.61
N ARG A 13 -8.10 -38.79 1.90
CA ARG A 13 -8.75 -37.83 0.96
C ARG A 13 -10.11 -37.28 1.41
N ARG A 14 -10.25 -36.78 2.64
CA ARG A 14 -11.49 -36.07 3.03
C ARG A 14 -11.24 -34.76 3.78
N TRP A 15 -10.38 -33.92 3.23
CA TRP A 15 -10.43 -32.50 3.54
C TRP A 15 -11.29 -31.81 2.48
N LYS A 16 -12.37 -31.17 2.91
CA LYS A 16 -13.21 -30.30 2.09
C LYS A 16 -13.02 -28.89 2.60
N LEU A 17 -12.62 -27.98 1.71
CA LEU A 17 -12.57 -26.56 1.99
C LEU A 17 -14.01 -26.06 2.17
N GLU A 18 -14.35 -25.59 3.38
CA GLU A 18 -15.71 -25.09 3.69
C GLU A 18 -15.82 -23.56 3.53
N ALA A 19 -14.74 -22.80 3.75
CA ALA A 19 -14.72 -21.34 3.57
C ALA A 19 -13.31 -20.77 3.39
N VAL A 20 -13.22 -19.60 2.75
CA VAL A 20 -12.04 -18.72 2.71
C VAL A 20 -12.50 -17.32 3.08
N CYS A 21 -11.80 -16.68 4.01
CA CYS A 21 -12.07 -15.29 4.42
C CYS A 21 -10.82 -14.45 4.14
N GLY A 22 -11.00 -13.31 3.47
CA GLY A 22 -9.97 -12.29 3.27
C GLY A 22 -10.28 -11.06 4.12
N ILE A 23 -9.26 -10.51 4.77
CA ILE A 23 -9.33 -9.22 5.45
C ILE A 23 -8.42 -8.29 4.67
N GLY A 24 -8.93 -7.12 4.29
CA GLY A 24 -8.18 -6.11 3.58
C GLY A 24 -8.85 -4.76 3.74
N ASP A 25 -8.07 -3.70 3.58
CA ASP A 25 -8.58 -2.34 3.69
C ASP A 25 -9.31 -1.93 2.41
N SER A 26 -10.48 -1.32 2.58
CA SER A 26 -11.23 -0.76 1.45
C SER A 26 -10.69 0.61 1.10
N LEU A 27 -10.59 0.89 -0.20
CA LEU A 27 -10.29 2.24 -0.69
C LEU A 27 -11.37 3.23 -0.23
N ARG A 28 -10.96 4.47 0.05
CA ARG A 28 -11.93 5.52 0.37
C ARG A 28 -12.81 5.80 -0.86
N PRO A 29 -14.13 6.06 -0.68
CA PRO A 29 -15.05 6.28 -1.80
C PRO A 29 -14.64 7.42 -2.73
N ASP A 30 -13.95 8.43 -2.19
CA ASP A 30 -13.51 9.64 -2.89
C ASP A 30 -12.14 9.49 -3.58
N SER A 31 -11.39 8.42 -3.29
CA SER A 31 -9.99 8.26 -3.74
C SER A 31 -9.85 8.45 -5.24
N ARG A 32 -10.70 7.79 -6.04
CA ARG A 32 -10.63 7.89 -7.50
C ARG A 32 -10.85 9.32 -8.00
N ALA A 33 -11.88 9.99 -7.50
CA ALA A 33 -12.20 11.36 -7.91
C ALA A 33 -11.09 12.34 -7.53
N THR A 34 -10.51 12.19 -6.34
CA THR A 34 -9.39 13.01 -5.87
C THR A 34 -8.15 12.81 -6.74
N LEU A 35 -7.79 11.58 -7.07
CA LEU A 35 -6.65 11.31 -7.96
C LEU A 35 -6.89 11.83 -9.38
N ASP A 36 -8.11 11.69 -9.91
CA ASP A 36 -8.45 12.20 -11.25
C ASP A 36 -8.34 13.74 -11.30
N HIS A 37 -8.75 14.46 -10.25
CA HIS A 37 -8.54 15.90 -10.14
C HIS A 37 -7.06 16.29 -10.10
N LEU A 38 -6.24 15.54 -9.37
CA LEU A 38 -4.80 15.79 -9.31
C LEU A 38 -4.11 15.53 -10.66
N LYS A 39 -4.47 14.43 -11.35
CA LYS A 39 -3.99 14.15 -12.71
C LYS A 39 -4.39 15.26 -13.68
N ALA A 40 -5.64 15.73 -13.61
CA ALA A 40 -6.13 16.83 -14.46
C ALA A 40 -5.40 18.16 -14.19
N ALA A 41 -4.90 18.36 -12.98
CA ALA A 41 -4.04 19.49 -12.63
C ALA A 41 -2.57 19.32 -13.05
N GLY A 42 -2.21 18.18 -13.68
CA GLY A 42 -0.88 17.92 -14.23
C GLY A 42 0.06 17.15 -13.30
N TRP A 43 -0.44 16.58 -12.21
CA TRP A 43 0.39 15.79 -11.29
C TRP A 43 0.54 14.35 -11.77
N SER A 44 1.77 13.85 -11.72
CA SER A 44 2.07 12.41 -11.78
C SER A 44 1.84 11.80 -10.41
N ILE A 45 1.14 10.67 -10.36
CA ILE A 45 0.72 10.01 -9.13
C ILE A 45 1.31 8.60 -9.10
N GLY A 46 1.87 8.22 -7.95
CA GLY A 46 2.43 6.89 -7.69
C GLY A 46 1.99 6.30 -6.36
N ILE A 47 2.32 5.03 -6.13
CA ILE A 47 2.12 4.31 -4.87
C ILE A 47 3.47 3.78 -4.38
N LEU A 48 3.76 4.02 -3.10
CA LEU A 48 4.89 3.43 -2.38
C LEU A 48 4.35 2.61 -1.20
N SER A 49 4.32 1.28 -1.33
CA SER A 49 3.77 0.39 -0.30
C SER A 49 4.73 -0.74 0.08
N GLY A 50 4.76 -1.07 1.37
CA GLY A 50 5.45 -2.25 1.88
C GLY A 50 4.68 -3.56 1.65
N ASP A 51 3.42 -3.48 1.22
CA ASP A 51 2.60 -4.66 0.93
C ASP A 51 3.04 -5.37 -0.35
N HIS A 52 2.73 -6.66 -0.45
CA HIS A 52 3.02 -7.45 -1.64
C HIS A 52 2.30 -6.94 -2.89
N GLU A 53 2.93 -7.16 -4.04
CA GLU A 53 2.40 -6.83 -5.38
C GLU A 53 0.97 -7.34 -5.62
N GLU A 54 0.63 -8.50 -5.06
CA GLU A 54 -0.70 -9.10 -5.16
C GLU A 54 -1.81 -8.23 -4.54
N ILE A 55 -1.47 -7.37 -3.58
CA ILE A 55 -2.38 -6.41 -2.93
C ILE A 55 -2.32 -5.06 -3.64
N VAL A 56 -1.12 -4.57 -3.93
CA VAL A 56 -0.90 -3.21 -4.44
C VAL A 56 -1.33 -3.06 -5.90
N ASN A 57 -1.01 -4.04 -6.77
CA ASN A 57 -1.29 -3.93 -8.20
C ASN A 57 -2.79 -3.86 -8.54
N PRO A 58 -3.68 -4.67 -7.92
CA PRO A 58 -5.12 -4.50 -8.11
C PRO A 58 -5.62 -3.11 -7.72
N ILE A 59 -5.14 -2.56 -6.59
CA ILE A 59 -5.50 -1.23 -6.11
C ILE A 59 -5.05 -0.16 -7.11
N ALA A 60 -3.79 -0.23 -7.57
CA ALA A 60 -3.24 0.71 -8.56
C ALA A 60 -4.05 0.70 -9.86
N ARG A 61 -4.46 -0.47 -10.34
CA ARG A 61 -5.33 -0.60 -11.53
C ARG A 61 -6.72 0.00 -11.30
N GLN A 62 -7.32 -0.22 -10.13
CA GLN A 62 -8.62 0.35 -9.78
C GLN A 62 -8.59 1.90 -9.76
N LEU A 63 -7.44 2.46 -9.35
CA LEU A 63 -7.19 3.91 -9.28
C LEU A 63 -6.57 4.49 -10.57
N ASP A 64 -6.36 3.66 -11.60
CA ASP A 64 -5.80 4.04 -12.90
C ASP A 64 -4.43 4.72 -12.77
N ILE A 65 -3.57 4.18 -11.92
CA ILE A 65 -2.21 4.68 -11.68
C ILE A 65 -1.26 4.01 -12.68
N ASN A 66 -0.35 4.79 -13.29
CA ASN A 66 0.64 4.25 -14.22
C ASN A 66 1.51 3.21 -13.49
N PRO A 67 1.57 1.96 -13.99
CA PRO A 67 2.38 0.90 -13.39
C PRO A 67 3.85 1.26 -13.15
N GLU A 68 4.42 2.18 -13.92
CA GLU A 68 5.81 2.66 -13.74
C GLU A 68 6.02 3.40 -12.41
N PHE A 69 4.96 3.96 -11.81
CA PHE A 69 5.01 4.66 -10.53
C PHE A 69 4.44 3.83 -9.37
N VAL A 70 4.32 2.51 -9.55
CA VAL A 70 3.81 1.59 -8.52
C VAL A 70 4.97 0.77 -7.96
N HIS A 71 5.29 1.00 -6.70
CA HIS A 71 6.32 0.27 -5.98
C HIS A 71 5.71 -0.47 -4.80
N ALA A 72 5.71 -1.79 -4.89
CA ALA A 72 5.19 -2.71 -3.87
C ALA A 72 6.34 -3.46 -3.20
N GLY A 73 6.13 -3.92 -1.96
CA GLY A 73 7.13 -4.63 -1.18
C GLY A 73 8.34 -3.78 -0.80
N VAL A 74 8.22 -2.45 -0.82
CA VAL A 74 9.35 -1.55 -0.58
C VAL A 74 9.58 -1.30 0.91
N LEU A 75 10.85 -1.33 1.31
CA LEU A 75 11.32 -0.99 2.64
C LEU A 75 11.30 0.53 2.88
N PRO A 76 11.27 1.00 4.13
CA PRO A 76 11.31 2.44 4.45
C PRO A 76 12.50 3.17 3.80
N GLU A 77 13.68 2.54 3.75
CA GLU A 77 14.87 3.11 3.12
C GLU A 77 14.74 3.24 1.60
N GLU A 78 14.05 2.29 0.96
CA GLU A 78 13.78 2.32 -0.47
C GLU A 78 12.76 3.41 -0.81
N LYS A 79 11.73 3.60 0.03
CA LYS A 79 10.79 4.73 -0.11
C LYS A 79 11.55 6.07 -0.09
N LEU A 80 12.47 6.23 0.87
CA LEU A 80 13.31 7.43 0.97
C LEU A 80 14.14 7.64 -0.31
N GLN A 81 14.79 6.59 -0.81
CA GLN A 81 15.59 6.67 -2.03
C GLN A 81 14.77 7.08 -3.25
N ILE A 82 13.56 6.53 -3.40
CA ILE A 82 12.66 6.88 -4.51
C ILE A 82 12.30 8.36 -4.43
N ILE A 83 11.89 8.86 -3.26
CA ILE A 83 11.56 10.28 -3.08
C ILE A 83 12.77 11.19 -3.37
N GLN A 84 13.96 10.81 -2.89
CA GLN A 84 15.19 11.57 -3.16
C GLN A 84 15.58 11.58 -4.65
N GLN A 85 15.23 10.56 -5.41
CA GLN A 85 15.45 10.49 -6.84
C GLN A 85 14.42 11.31 -7.63
N SER A 86 13.17 11.39 -7.14
CA SER A 86 12.11 12.17 -7.81
C SER A 86 12.22 13.69 -7.57
N THR A 87 12.62 14.12 -6.37
CA THR A 87 12.69 15.57 -6.00
C THR A 87 13.59 16.43 -6.91
N PRO A 88 14.75 15.95 -7.41
CA PRO A 88 15.54 16.71 -8.39
C PRO A 88 14.83 16.96 -9.73
N GLU A 89 13.88 16.10 -10.11
CA GLU A 89 13.14 16.19 -11.38
C GLU A 89 11.95 17.16 -11.30
N GLY A 90 11.52 17.52 -10.09
CA GLY A 90 10.43 18.45 -9.89
C GLY A 90 9.89 18.45 -8.45
N LEU A 91 8.77 19.14 -8.27
CA LEU A 91 8.10 19.22 -6.97
C LEU A 91 7.52 17.85 -6.59
N THR A 92 8.05 17.23 -5.55
CA THR A 92 7.59 15.93 -5.04
C THR A 92 6.79 16.12 -3.76
N VAL A 93 5.54 15.65 -3.76
CA VAL A 93 4.69 15.63 -2.55
C VAL A 93 4.57 14.18 -2.09
N MET A 94 4.89 13.92 -0.82
CA MET A 94 4.69 12.61 -0.22
C MET A 94 3.50 12.65 0.75
N VAL A 95 2.63 11.64 0.67
CA VAL A 95 1.47 11.48 1.55
C VAL A 95 1.60 10.16 2.31
N GLY A 96 1.53 10.19 3.65
CA GLY A 96 1.72 8.99 4.47
C GLY A 96 1.18 9.12 5.90
N ASP A 97 1.45 8.12 6.74
CA ASP A 97 1.01 8.09 8.14
C ASP A 97 1.93 8.88 9.10
N GLY A 98 3.11 9.30 8.63
CA GLY A 98 4.07 10.08 9.43
C GLY A 98 4.92 9.25 10.39
N VAL A 99 4.52 8.02 10.75
CA VAL A 99 5.28 7.17 11.67
C VAL A 99 6.20 6.24 10.87
N ASN A 100 5.62 5.48 9.94
CA ASN A 100 6.36 4.50 9.14
C ASN A 100 7.12 5.17 7.98
N ASP A 101 6.61 6.31 7.52
CA ASP A 101 7.10 7.03 6.35
C ASP A 101 7.86 8.32 6.69
N SER A 102 8.24 8.50 7.96
CA SER A 102 8.83 9.74 8.48
C SER A 102 10.02 10.26 7.65
N ALA A 103 11.02 9.42 7.39
CA ALA A 103 12.21 9.82 6.65
C ALA A 103 11.89 10.26 5.21
N ALA A 104 10.98 9.54 4.55
CA ALA A 104 10.60 9.83 3.18
C ALA A 104 9.71 11.10 3.10
N LEU A 105 8.84 11.33 4.09
CA LEU A 105 8.06 12.56 4.22
C LEU A 105 8.96 13.80 4.37
N ALA A 106 10.00 13.70 5.20
CA ALA A 106 10.96 14.79 5.40
C ALA A 106 11.87 15.05 4.18
N ALA A 107 12.05 14.06 3.30
CA ALA A 107 12.85 14.19 2.08
C ALA A 107 12.06 14.70 0.87
N ALA A 108 10.72 14.67 0.93
CA ALA A 108 9.87 15.24 -0.09
C ALA A 108 9.99 16.77 -0.11
N SER A 109 9.58 17.38 -1.21
CA SER A 109 9.46 18.85 -1.26
C SER A 109 8.33 19.35 -0.36
N VAL A 110 7.27 18.55 -0.22
CA VAL A 110 6.20 18.74 0.76
C VAL A 110 5.80 17.38 1.33
N GLY A 111 5.91 17.21 2.63
CA GLY A 111 5.39 16.05 3.36
C GLY A 111 3.99 16.31 3.91
N ILE A 112 3.04 15.42 3.62
CA ILE A 112 1.68 15.45 4.14
C ILE A 112 1.41 14.20 4.97
N ALA A 113 1.15 14.38 6.27
CA ALA A 113 0.73 13.31 7.15
C ALA A 113 -0.80 13.29 7.31
N VAL A 114 -1.42 12.12 7.13
CA VAL A 114 -2.89 11.97 7.07
C VAL A 114 -3.47 11.21 8.26
N HIS A 115 -2.68 10.36 8.90
CA HIS A 115 -3.13 9.50 9.99
C HIS A 115 -1.97 9.17 10.91
N GLY A 116 -2.02 9.55 12.19
CA GLY A 116 -0.94 9.28 13.13
C GLY A 116 -1.16 9.98 14.47
N GLY A 117 -0.32 9.68 15.46
CA GLY A 117 -0.26 10.50 16.67
C GLY A 117 0.20 11.90 16.29
N ALA A 118 -0.64 12.92 16.52
CA ALA A 118 -0.39 14.28 16.06
C ALA A 118 1.03 14.78 16.40
N GLU A 119 1.58 14.41 17.56
CA GLU A 119 2.94 14.79 17.96
C GLU A 119 4.04 14.23 17.04
N ALA A 120 3.94 12.98 16.59
CA ALA A 120 4.94 12.37 15.72
C ALA A 120 4.83 12.93 14.30
N SER A 121 3.61 13.12 13.80
CA SER A 121 3.36 13.64 12.46
C SER A 121 3.72 15.14 12.33
N LEU A 122 3.47 15.95 13.35
CA LEU A 122 3.79 17.39 13.36
C LEU A 122 5.30 17.68 13.36
N GLN A 123 6.14 16.72 13.77
CA GLN A 123 7.59 16.90 13.75
C GLN A 123 8.21 16.66 12.37
N VAL A 124 7.49 15.98 11.48
CA VAL A 124 8.08 15.40 10.26
C VAL A 124 7.40 15.86 8.98
N ALA A 125 6.12 16.21 9.02
CA ALA A 125 5.37 16.66 7.86
C ALA A 125 5.14 18.18 7.88
N ASP A 126 5.22 18.80 6.71
CA ASP A 126 4.88 20.22 6.50
C ASP A 126 3.38 20.48 6.69
N VAL A 127 2.55 19.48 6.39
CA VAL A 127 1.09 19.54 6.49
C VAL A 127 0.56 18.33 7.26
N TYR A 128 -0.31 18.56 8.23
CA TYR A 128 -1.03 17.53 8.96
C TYR A 128 -2.54 17.63 8.72
N LEU A 129 -3.15 16.58 8.16
CA LEU A 129 -4.59 16.52 7.88
C LEU A 129 -5.35 15.91 9.07
N ILE A 130 -6.07 16.77 9.81
CA ILE A 130 -6.81 16.38 11.03
C ILE A 130 -8.07 15.56 10.70
N VAL A 131 -8.76 15.90 9.61
CA VAL A 131 -9.92 15.16 9.12
C VAL A 131 -9.72 14.95 7.62
N PRO A 132 -9.22 13.78 7.21
CA PRO A 132 -9.26 13.41 5.80
C PRO A 132 -10.72 13.17 5.41
N ALA A 133 -11.17 13.86 4.37
CA ALA A 133 -12.53 13.77 3.84
C ALA A 133 -12.92 12.34 3.44
#